data_AF-A0A520H686-F1
#
_entry.id   AF-A0A520H686-F1
#
_cell.length_a   1.000
_cell.length_b   1.000
_cell.length_c   1.000
_cell.angle_alpha   90.00
_cell.angle_beta   90.00
_cell.angle_gamma   90.00
#
_symmetry.space_group_name_H-M   'P 1'
#
loop_
_entity.id
_entity.type
_entity.pdbx_description
1 polymer ?
#
loop_
_entity_poly.entity_id
_entity_poly.type
_entity_poly.pdbx_seq_one_letter_code
_entity_poly.pdbx_strand_id
1 'polypeptide(L)'
;MMFAMLMMTMAPVQATTPVAPMPAAAPAADPNKMVCKRQPVVGSNIPGKKRCLTRGQWDTMALEAQRFKRGTEQSLTTRNQ
;
A
#
# COMPACT_ATOMS: atom_id res chain seq x y z
N MET A 1 5.90 -28.41 43.28
CA MET A 1 7.14 -28.60 42.49
C MET A 1 7.49 -27.27 41.84
N MET A 2 8.63 -26.73 42.28
CA MET A 2 9.06 -25.34 42.13
C MET A 2 9.91 -25.24 40.87
N PHE A 3 9.41 -24.61 39.79
CA PHE A 3 10.22 -24.34 38.61
C PHE A 3 11.01 -23.05 38.83
N ALA A 4 12.31 -23.25 39.05
CA ALA A 4 13.29 -22.22 39.36
C ALA A 4 13.42 -21.20 38.22
N MET A 5 13.41 -19.92 38.63
CA MET A 5 13.78 -18.75 37.84
C MET A 5 15.14 -18.94 37.17
N LEU A 6 15.18 -18.78 35.86
CA LEU A 6 16.41 -18.50 35.11
C LEU A 6 16.39 -17.01 34.73
N MET A 7 16.99 -16.17 35.59
CA MET A 7 17.22 -14.74 35.32
C MET A 7 18.37 -14.63 34.32
N MET A 8 18.04 -14.34 33.05
CA MET A 8 19.02 -14.10 31.98
C MET A 8 19.14 -12.58 31.77
N THR A 9 20.25 -12.00 32.26
CA THR A 9 20.57 -10.57 32.10
C THR A 9 21.04 -10.29 30.68
N MET A 10 20.19 -9.66 29.87
CA MET A 10 20.58 -9.12 28.55
C MET A 10 21.23 -7.73 28.73
N ALA A 11 22.49 -7.62 28.32
CA ALA A 11 23.19 -6.34 28.15
C ALA A 11 22.67 -5.64 26.87
N PRO A 12 22.40 -4.33 26.89
CA PRO A 12 21.95 -3.62 25.70
C PRO A 12 23.15 -3.32 24.80
N VAL A 13 23.30 -4.09 23.71
CA VAL A 13 24.12 -3.70 22.57
C VAL A 13 23.43 -2.52 21.90
N GLN A 14 24.02 -1.32 22.03
CA GLN A 14 23.61 -0.15 21.26
C GLN A 14 24.23 -0.26 19.87
N ALA A 15 23.47 -0.81 18.94
CA ALA A 15 23.81 -0.79 17.52
C ALA A 15 23.72 0.67 17.02
N THR A 16 24.85 1.27 16.71
CA THR A 16 24.90 2.52 15.93
C THR A 16 24.43 2.20 14.51
N THR A 17 23.16 2.48 14.23
CA THR A 17 22.59 2.38 12.89
C THR A 17 23.19 3.48 12.01
N PRO A 18 23.84 3.13 10.88
CA PRO A 18 24.28 4.14 9.93
C PRO A 18 23.05 4.88 9.40
N VAL A 19 23.04 6.20 9.56
CA VAL A 19 22.01 7.08 8.99
C VAL A 19 22.19 7.02 7.47
N ALA A 20 21.34 6.23 6.82
CA ALA A 20 21.23 6.22 5.37
C ALA A 20 20.81 7.61 4.88
N PRO A 21 21.39 8.12 3.78
CA PRO A 21 21.03 9.42 3.24
C PRO A 21 19.53 9.43 2.91
N MET A 22 18.83 10.42 3.47
CA MET A 22 17.40 10.60 3.27
C MET A 22 17.17 10.93 1.78
N PRO A 23 16.33 10.15 1.06
CA PRO A 23 16.07 10.43 -0.35
C PRO A 23 15.47 11.82 -0.50
N ALA A 24 16.09 12.65 -1.33
CA ALA A 24 15.54 13.96 -1.68
C ALA A 24 14.11 13.79 -2.21
N ALA A 25 13.19 14.62 -1.70
CA ALA A 25 11.79 14.58 -2.09
C ALA A 25 11.68 14.77 -3.61
N ALA A 26 11.11 13.76 -4.29
CA ALA A 26 10.89 13.84 -5.73
C ALA A 26 9.93 15.00 -6.05
N PRO A 27 10.17 15.76 -7.13
CA PRO A 27 9.29 16.85 -7.54
C PRO A 27 7.88 16.33 -7.78
N ALA A 28 6.88 17.16 -7.46
CA ALA A 28 5.48 16.84 -7.65
C ALA A 28 5.22 16.43 -9.11
N ALA A 29 4.64 15.24 -9.30
CA ALA A 29 4.40 14.71 -10.63
C ALA A 29 3.32 15.54 -11.34
N ASP A 30 3.61 15.97 -12.57
CA ASP A 30 2.66 16.73 -13.40
C ASP A 30 1.34 15.96 -13.60
N PRO A 31 0.19 16.51 -13.17
CA PRO A 31 -1.11 15.86 -13.28
C PRO A 31 -1.55 15.63 -14.73
N ASN A 32 -1.03 16.40 -15.69
CA ASN A 32 -1.37 16.31 -17.11
C ASN A 32 -0.49 15.31 -17.87
N LYS A 33 0.54 14.76 -17.22
CA LYS A 33 1.41 13.77 -17.85
C LYS A 33 0.61 12.53 -18.24
N MET A 34 0.66 12.18 -19.52
CA MET A 34 0.06 10.95 -20.05
C MET A 34 0.83 9.72 -19.55
N VAL A 35 0.10 8.75 -19.02
CA VAL A 35 0.62 7.48 -18.50
C VAL A 35 -0.20 6.33 -19.04
N CYS A 36 0.44 5.42 -19.77
CA CYS A 36 -0.17 4.21 -20.30
C CYS A 36 0.07 3.02 -19.36
N LYS A 37 -1.01 2.40 -18.86
CA LYS A 37 -0.97 1.21 -18.01
C LYS A 37 -1.75 0.07 -18.65
N ARG A 38 -1.30 -1.19 -18.46
CA ARG A 38 -2.11 -2.37 -18.80
C ARG A 38 -3.09 -2.63 -17.67
N GLN A 39 -4.38 -2.70 -17.97
CA GLN A 39 -5.42 -3.01 -16.99
C GLN A 39 -5.86 -4.48 -17.15
N PRO A 40 -5.50 -5.37 -16.20
CA PRO A 40 -5.99 -6.75 -16.23
C PRO A 40 -7.51 -6.76 -16.02
N VAL A 41 -8.18 -7.67 -16.70
CA VAL A 41 -9.62 -7.93 -16.50
C VAL A 41 -9.74 -9.02 -15.44
N VAL A 42 -10.40 -8.71 -14.32
CA VAL A 42 -10.61 -9.68 -13.24
C VAL A 42 -11.39 -10.88 -13.79
N GLY A 43 -10.90 -12.09 -13.53
CA GLY A 43 -11.51 -13.34 -14.02
C GLY A 43 -11.15 -13.70 -15.48
N SER A 44 -10.28 -12.94 -16.16
CA SER A 44 -9.79 -13.30 -17.49
C SER A 44 -8.32 -13.70 -17.46
N ASN A 45 -7.97 -14.76 -18.18
CA ASN A 45 -6.57 -15.16 -18.42
C ASN A 45 -5.93 -14.41 -19.60
N ILE A 46 -6.68 -13.54 -20.29
CA ILE A 46 -6.17 -12.77 -21.42
C ILE A 46 -5.40 -11.56 -20.87
N PRO A 47 -4.20 -11.25 -21.40
CA PRO A 47 -3.48 -10.05 -21.01
C PRO A 47 -4.33 -8.80 -21.28
N GLY A 48 -4.51 -8.01 -20.24
CA GLY A 48 -5.39 -6.84 -20.25
C GLY A 48 -5.05 -5.78 -21.30
N LYS A 49 -6.04 -4.95 -21.65
CA LYS A 49 -5.87 -3.85 -22.61
C LYS A 49 -4.97 -2.76 -22.04
N LYS A 50 -4.18 -2.11 -22.90
CA LYS A 50 -3.46 -0.88 -22.54
C LYS A 50 -4.44 0.29 -22.54
N ARG A 51 -4.42 1.10 -21.48
CA ARG A 51 -5.18 2.34 -21.37
C ARG A 51 -4.20 3.47 -21.04
N CYS A 52 -4.31 4.57 -21.76
CA CYS A 52 -3.50 5.77 -21.55
C CYS A 52 -4.41 6.86 -21.00
N LEU A 53 -4.05 7.40 -19.84
CA LEU A 53 -4.76 8.48 -19.17
C LEU A 53 -3.74 9.44 -18.56
N THR A 54 -4.16 10.66 -18.24
CA THR A 54 -3.31 11.57 -17.48
C THR A 54 -3.09 11.05 -16.06
N ARG A 55 -2.04 11.53 -15.40
CA ARG A 55 -1.74 11.15 -14.01
C ARG A 55 -2.92 11.47 -13.08
N GLY A 56 -3.49 12.67 -13.20
CA GLY A 56 -4.66 13.06 -12.40
C GLY A 56 -5.87 12.15 -12.61
N GLN A 57 -6.10 11.67 -13.83
CA GLN A 57 -7.17 10.71 -14.10
C GLN A 57 -6.92 9.35 -13.42
N TRP A 58 -5.67 8.88 -13.38
CA TRP A 58 -5.33 7.66 -12.63
C TRP A 58 -5.58 7.81 -11.14
N ASP A 59 -5.27 8.98 -10.59
CA ASP A 59 -5.43 9.26 -9.16
C ASP A 59 -6.92 9.32 -8.78
N THR A 60 -7.77 9.95 -9.61
CA THR A 60 -9.23 9.94 -9.45
C THR A 60 -9.78 8.52 -9.44
N MET A 61 -9.38 7.68 -10.41
CA MET A 61 -9.82 6.29 -10.46
C MET A 61 -9.39 5.49 -9.22
N ALA A 62 -8.20 5.74 -8.70
CA ALA A 62 -7.72 5.08 -7.48
C ALA A 62 -8.55 5.49 -6.25
N LEU A 63 -8.90 6.78 -6.14
CA LEU A 63 -9.73 7.30 -5.06
C LEU A 63 -11.15 6.70 -5.10
N GLU A 64 -11.75 6.63 -6.29
CA GLU A 64 -13.07 6.01 -6.50
C GLU A 64 -13.05 4.53 -6.11
N ALA A 65 -12.02 3.79 -6.53
CA ALA A 65 -11.88 2.38 -6.18
C ALA A 65 -11.77 2.17 -4.65
N GLN A 66 -11.06 3.04 -3.94
CA GLN A 66 -10.97 3.00 -2.47
C GLN A 66 -12.32 3.27 -1.81
N ARG A 67 -13.08 4.26 -2.30
CA ARG A 67 -14.42 4.59 -1.78
C ARG A 67 -15.37 3.41 -1.96
N PHE A 68 -15.34 2.77 -3.12
CA PHE A 68 -16.15 1.57 -3.38
C PHE A 68 -15.81 0.42 -2.43
N LYS A 69 -14.51 0.14 -2.22
CA LYS A 69 -14.06 -0.89 -1.26
C LYS A 69 -14.54 -0.62 0.15
N ARG A 70 -14.42 0.62 0.62
CA ARG A 70 -14.88 1.00 1.97
C ARG A 70 -16.39 0.83 2.12
N GLY A 71 -17.16 1.26 1.13
CA GLY A 71 -18.63 1.13 1.17
C GLY A 71 -19.10 -0.33 1.16
N THR A 72 -18.45 -1.18 0.36
CA THR A 72 -18.74 -2.62 0.32
C THR A 72 -18.39 -3.31 1.63
N GLU A 73 -17.23 -3.01 2.22
CA GLU A 73 -16.83 -3.55 3.53
C GLU A 73 -17.78 -3.12 4.65
N GLN A 74 -18.17 -1.84 4.69
CA GLN A 74 -19.14 -1.32 5.65
C GLN A 74 -20.50 -2.04 5.53
N SER A 75 -20.96 -2.29 4.30
CA SER A 75 -22.21 -3.02 4.08
C SER A 75 -22.15 -4.48 4.55
N LEU A 76 -20.98 -5.14 4.45
CA LEU A 76 -20.81 -6.50 4.94
C LEU A 76 -20.79 -6.55 6.47
N THR A 77 -20.17 -5.57 7.12
CA THR A 77 -20.11 -5.47 8.59
C THR A 77 -21.50 -5.21 9.19
N THR A 78 -22.28 -4.30 8.64
CA THR A 78 -23.65 -4.01 9.14
C THR A 78 -24.59 -5.21 9.03
N ARG A 79 -24.36 -6.12 8.07
CA ARG A 79 -25.21 -7.31 7.88
C ARG A 79 -24.94 -8.44 8.88
N ASN A 80 -23.77 -8.43 9.51
CA ASN A 80 -23.32 -9.47 10.45
C ASN A 80 -23.36 -9.01 11.91
N GLN A 81 -24.03 -7.90 12.21
CA GLN A 81 -24.36 -7.41 13.56
C GLN A 81 -25.86 -7.51 13.79
#